data_AF-A0A0C3QQG7-F1
#
_entry.id   AF-A0A0C3QQG7-F1
#
_cell.length_a   1.000
_cell.length_b   1.000
_cell.length_c   1.000
_cell.angle_alpha   90.00
_cell.angle_beta   90.00
_cell.angle_gamma   90.00
#
_symmetry.space_group_name_H-M   'P 1'
#
loop_
_entity.id
_entity.type
_entity.pdbx_description
1 polymer ?
#
loop_
_entity_poly.entity_id
_entity_poly.type
_entity_poly.pdbx_seq_one_letter_code
_entity_poly.pdbx_strand_id
1 'polypeptide(L)'
;MAPTPTPVAKSGKVYLRSAKYVPSPKPGRVHFNWKYDSKSADAFSVWFYNVQTHKYTVVRPSWSTRVQGNGGGSGQVTNDRLVGVAGVYTLILAAEASGYDATTPTKVYGTSSEFHVKITDFET
;
A
#
# COMPACT_ATOMS: atom_id res chain seq x y z
N MET A 1 -32.91 -19.89 20.61
CA MET A 1 -31.58 -19.33 20.29
C MET A 1 -31.60 -18.90 18.84
N ALA A 2 -31.38 -17.61 18.54
CA ALA A 2 -31.27 -17.15 17.16
C ALA A 2 -29.91 -17.60 16.60
N PRO A 3 -29.82 -18.03 15.33
CA PRO A 3 -28.55 -18.38 14.72
C PRO A 3 -27.63 -17.16 14.71
N THR A 4 -26.40 -17.33 15.19
CA THR A 4 -25.34 -16.32 15.05
C THR A 4 -25.17 -16.04 13.56
N PRO A 5 -25.33 -14.78 13.09
CA PRO A 5 -25.18 -14.49 11.68
C PRO A 5 -23.77 -14.88 11.24
N THR A 6 -23.68 -15.80 10.27
CA THR A 6 -22.42 -16.16 9.64
C THR A 6 -21.78 -14.88 9.11
N PRO A 7 -20.54 -14.55 9.47
CA PRO A 7 -19.86 -13.38 8.93
C PRO A 7 -19.88 -13.47 7.41
N VAL A 8 -20.60 -12.57 6.75
CA VAL A 8 -20.60 -12.51 5.28
C VAL A 8 -19.19 -12.16 4.88
N ALA A 9 -18.48 -13.12 4.26
CA ALA A 9 -17.14 -12.90 3.76
C ALA A 9 -17.16 -11.67 2.84
N LYS A 10 -16.49 -10.60 3.28
CA LYS A 10 -16.30 -9.36 2.55
C LYS A 10 -15.52 -9.68 1.26
N SER A 11 -16.23 -9.99 0.18
CA SER A 11 -15.65 -10.40 -1.10
C SER A 11 -15.12 -9.23 -1.94
N GLY A 12 -15.12 -8.03 -1.36
CA GLY A 12 -14.76 -6.82 -2.04
C GLY A 12 -13.26 -6.60 -2.19
N LYS A 13 -12.89 -5.67 -3.06
CA LYS A 13 -11.51 -5.33 -3.39
C LYS A 13 -11.24 -3.84 -3.25
N VAL A 14 -10.03 -3.55 -2.76
CA VAL A 14 -9.41 -2.23 -2.92
C VAL A 14 -8.80 -2.17 -4.32
N TYR A 15 -8.79 -0.99 -4.92
CA TYR A 15 -8.23 -0.74 -6.24
C TYR A 15 -7.26 0.43 -6.13
N LEU A 16 -6.06 0.26 -6.67
CA LEU A 16 -5.15 1.37 -6.89
C LEU A 16 -5.57 2.11 -8.16
N ARG A 17 -5.83 3.41 -8.07
CA ARG A 17 -6.26 4.24 -9.21
C ARG A 17 -5.10 4.97 -9.86
N SER A 18 -4.16 5.44 -9.05
CA SER A 18 -2.95 6.11 -9.50
C SER A 18 -1.91 6.07 -8.40
N ALA A 19 -0.63 6.02 -8.76
CA ALA A 19 0.47 6.31 -7.87
C ALA A 19 1.50 7.18 -8.60
N LYS A 20 2.08 8.15 -7.91
CA LYS A 20 3.10 9.06 -8.41
C LYS A 20 4.20 9.19 -7.38
N TYR A 21 5.43 8.86 -7.78
CA TYR A 21 6.60 9.12 -6.97
C TYR A 21 7.05 10.57 -7.16
N VAL A 22 7.40 11.20 -6.04
CA VAL A 22 7.91 12.56 -5.94
C VAL A 22 9.20 12.50 -5.14
N PRO A 23 10.38 12.63 -5.77
CA PRO A 23 11.66 12.48 -5.09
C PRO A 23 12.00 13.63 -4.12
N SER A 24 11.29 14.77 -4.22
CA SER A 24 11.50 15.96 -3.37
C SER A 24 10.16 16.49 -2.83
N PRO A 25 10.10 17.02 -1.59
CA PRO A 25 11.17 17.12 -0.60
C PRO A 25 11.61 15.73 -0.12
N LYS A 26 12.86 15.63 0.34
CA LYS A 26 13.41 14.40 0.90
C LYS A 26 12.92 14.20 2.34
N PRO A 27 12.68 12.96 2.80
CA PRO A 27 12.69 11.71 2.03
C PRO A 27 11.60 11.69 0.95
N GLY A 28 11.91 11.12 -0.21
CA GLY A 28 11.00 11.00 -1.34
C GLY A 28 9.65 10.34 -0.97
N ARG A 29 8.59 10.69 -1.70
CA ARG A 29 7.19 10.35 -1.34
C ARG A 29 6.48 9.72 -2.51
N VAL A 30 5.63 8.73 -2.24
CA VAL A 30 4.67 8.20 -3.22
C VAL A 30 3.28 8.67 -2.83
N HIS A 31 2.67 9.47 -3.70
CA HIS A 31 1.27 9.88 -3.59
C HIS A 31 0.42 8.88 -4.36
N PHE A 32 -0.65 8.37 -3.75
CA PHE A 32 -1.51 7.40 -4.40
C PHE A 32 -2.99 7.66 -4.11
N ASN A 33 -3.83 7.28 -5.07
CA ASN A 33 -5.28 7.32 -4.94
C ASN A 33 -5.81 5.89 -5.03
N TRP A 34 -6.79 5.59 -4.20
CA TRP A 34 -7.38 4.26 -4.10
C TRP A 34 -8.91 4.34 -4.07
N LYS A 35 -9.55 3.25 -4.47
CA LYS A 35 -10.99 3.06 -4.47
C LYS A 35 -11.31 1.71 -3.80
N TYR A 36 -12.49 1.55 -3.24
CA TYR A 36 -12.96 0.28 -2.70
C TYR A 36 -14.42 0.06 -3.09
N ASP A 37 -14.82 -1.21 -3.23
CA ASP A 37 -16.23 -1.55 -3.39
C ASP A 37 -16.93 -1.67 -2.02
N SER A 38 -18.26 -1.71 -1.99
CA SER A 38 -19.04 -1.74 -0.75
C SER A 38 -18.72 -2.93 0.17
N LYS A 39 -18.18 -4.02 -0.39
CA LYS A 39 -17.83 -5.26 0.32
C LYS A 39 -16.33 -5.35 0.67
N SER A 40 -15.55 -4.30 0.47
CA SER A 40 -14.11 -4.35 0.69
C SER A 40 -13.73 -4.47 2.16
N ALA A 41 -12.49 -4.93 2.40
CA ALA A 41 -11.87 -4.98 3.71
C ALA A 41 -11.87 -3.61 4.40
N ASP A 42 -11.91 -3.60 5.73
CA ASP A 42 -11.96 -2.37 6.53
C ASP A 42 -10.62 -1.62 6.55
N ALA A 43 -9.53 -2.33 6.25
CA ALA A 43 -8.20 -1.77 6.05
C ALA A 43 -7.43 -2.54 4.96
N PHE A 44 -6.38 -1.91 4.45
CA PHE A 44 -5.38 -2.50 3.56
C PHE A 44 -3.98 -2.08 4.00
N SER A 45 -2.97 -2.75 3.48
CA SER A 45 -1.57 -2.41 3.67
C SER A 45 -0.96 -1.83 2.40
N VAL A 46 0.09 -1.02 2.55
CA VAL A 46 0.86 -0.42 1.46
C VAL A 46 2.29 -0.94 1.53
N TRP A 47 2.79 -1.38 0.38
CA TRP A 47 4.11 -1.98 0.23
C TRP A 47 4.86 -1.34 -0.93
N PHE A 48 6.18 -1.37 -0.81
CA PHE A 48 7.07 -1.25 -1.96
C PHE A 48 7.60 -2.61 -2.34
N TYR A 49 7.58 -2.92 -3.62
CA TYR A 49 8.19 -4.12 -4.17
C TYR A 49 9.36 -3.73 -5.06
N ASN A 50 10.55 -4.21 -4.71
CA ASN A 50 11.75 -3.99 -5.51
C ASN A 50 11.75 -4.97 -6.69
N VAL A 51 11.67 -4.44 -7.91
CA VAL A 51 11.52 -5.23 -9.14
C VAL A 51 12.77 -6.07 -9.42
N GLN A 52 13.94 -5.61 -9.00
CA GLN A 52 15.22 -6.28 -9.27
C GLN A 52 15.51 -7.40 -8.27
N THR A 53 15.20 -7.19 -6.99
CA THR A 53 15.48 -8.16 -5.91
C THR A 53 14.29 -9.03 -5.53
N HIS A 54 13.11 -8.74 -6.08
CA HIS A 54 11.85 -9.43 -5.80
C HIS A 54 11.44 -9.39 -4.31
N LYS A 55 11.92 -8.38 -3.57
CA LYS A 55 11.63 -8.21 -2.14
C LYS A 55 10.52 -7.20 -1.90
N TYR A 56 9.64 -7.52 -0.94
CA TYR A 56 8.61 -6.62 -0.46
C TYR A 56 9.07 -5.91 0.82
N THR A 57 8.75 -4.62 0.91
CA THR A 57 8.94 -3.80 2.09
C THR A 57 7.60 -3.16 2.46
N VAL A 58 7.06 -3.52 3.62
CA VAL A 58 5.86 -2.86 4.14
C VAL A 58 6.20 -1.44 4.59
N VAL A 59 5.44 -0.48 4.08
CA VAL A 59 5.57 0.95 4.43
C VAL A 59 4.39 1.47 5.21
N ARG A 60 3.23 0.81 5.11
CA ARG A 60 2.11 1.00 6.01
C ARG A 60 1.38 -0.32 6.22
N PRO A 61 1.37 -0.90 7.44
CA PRO A 61 0.73 -2.19 7.68
C PRO A 61 -0.80 -2.11 7.67
N SER A 62 -1.35 -0.96 8.07
CA SER A 62 -2.80 -0.73 8.13
C SER A 62 -3.16 0.69 7.69
N TRP A 63 -4.04 0.76 6.70
CA TRP A 63 -4.65 1.96 6.14
C TRP A 63 -6.16 1.73 6.07
N SER A 64 -6.94 2.47 6.87
CA SER A 64 -8.40 2.29 6.94
C SER A 64 -9.08 2.71 5.63
N THR A 65 -10.00 1.87 5.14
CA THR A 65 -10.77 2.14 3.92
C THR A 65 -12.02 2.99 4.19
N ARG A 66 -12.51 3.04 5.44
CA ARG A 66 -13.82 3.62 5.79
C ARG A 66 -13.72 4.94 6.56
N VAL A 67 -12.67 5.73 6.30
CA VAL A 67 -12.41 6.95 7.10
C VAL A 67 -13.45 8.04 6.84
N GLN A 68 -13.93 8.22 5.61
CA GLN A 68 -15.04 9.13 5.26
C GLN A 68 -15.73 8.59 4.00
N GLY A 69 -17.03 8.30 4.10
CA GLY A 69 -17.78 7.63 3.03
C GLY A 69 -17.68 8.33 1.68
N ASN A 70 -17.24 7.57 0.65
CA ASN A 70 -17.56 7.72 -0.78
C ASN A 70 -16.84 6.68 -1.67
N GLY A 71 -16.41 5.54 -1.09
CA GLY A 71 -15.86 4.44 -1.88
C GLY A 71 -14.40 4.65 -2.32
N GLY A 72 -13.63 5.56 -1.73
CA GLY A 72 -12.20 5.71 -2.02
C GLY A 72 -11.49 6.74 -1.15
N GLY A 73 -10.21 6.98 -1.43
CA GLY A 73 -9.41 7.97 -0.75
C GLY A 73 -8.05 8.20 -1.42
N SER A 74 -7.26 9.08 -0.83
CA SER A 74 -5.88 9.34 -1.21
C SER A 74 -4.94 9.03 -0.05
N GLY A 75 -3.67 8.84 -0.36
CA GLY A 75 -2.64 8.55 0.62
C GLY A 75 -1.26 8.98 0.15
N GLN A 76 -0.37 9.15 1.12
CA GLN A 76 1.03 9.44 0.92
C GLN A 76 1.85 8.51 1.82
N VAL A 77 2.88 7.88 1.26
CA VAL A 77 3.90 7.13 2.00
C VAL A 77 5.28 7.64 1.63
N THR A 78 6.19 7.70 2.59
CA THR A 78 7.59 8.08 2.37
C THR A 78 8.44 6.86 2.01
N ASN A 79 9.59 7.08 1.39
CA ASN A 79 10.56 6.04 1.06
C ASN A 79 11.56 5.73 2.19
N ASP A 80 11.34 6.23 3.42
CA ASP A 80 12.24 6.04 4.58
C ASP A 80 12.58 4.58 4.89
N ARG A 81 11.67 3.67 4.58
CA ARG A 81 11.84 2.23 4.79
C ARG A 81 12.73 1.57 3.72
N LEU A 82 13.15 2.33 2.70
CA LEU A 82 14.04 1.91 1.62
C LEU A 82 15.44 2.53 1.75
N VAL A 83 15.78 3.20 2.86
CA VAL A 83 17.06 3.88 3.04
C VAL A 83 18.24 2.95 2.72
N GLY A 84 19.12 3.41 1.83
CA GLY A 84 20.27 2.65 1.34
C GLY A 84 19.97 1.63 0.24
N VAL A 85 18.71 1.51 -0.19
CA VAL A 85 18.28 0.55 -1.22
C VAL A 85 17.68 1.30 -2.42
N ALA A 86 18.53 1.97 -3.19
CA ALA A 86 18.13 2.52 -4.48
C ALA A 86 17.74 1.39 -5.45
N GLY A 87 16.84 1.67 -6.38
CA GLY A 87 16.36 0.68 -7.34
C GLY A 87 15.05 1.05 -8.01
N VAL A 88 14.49 0.08 -8.74
CA VAL A 88 13.19 0.18 -9.41
C VAL A 88 12.13 -0.47 -8.52
N TYR A 89 11.06 0.27 -8.22
CA TYR A 89 10.03 -0.14 -7.29
C TYR A 89 8.63 0.00 -7.88
N THR A 90 7.70 -0.81 -7.39
CA THR A 90 6.26 -0.59 -7.56
C THR A 90 5.60 -0.42 -6.19
N LEU A 91 4.51 0.35 -6.14
CA LEU A 91 3.65 0.47 -4.96
C LEU A 91 2.56 -0.57 -5.06
N ILE A 92 2.36 -1.31 -3.97
CA ILE A 92 1.38 -2.38 -3.89
C ILE A 92 0.38 -2.07 -2.78
N LEU A 93 -0.90 -2.18 -3.11
CA LEU A 93 -1.99 -2.27 -2.14
C LEU A 93 -2.28 -3.74 -1.90
N ALA A 94 -2.33 -4.16 -0.64
CA ALA A 94 -2.56 -5.55 -0.26
C ALA A 94 -3.48 -5.67 0.96
N ALA A 95 -3.92 -6.89 1.29
CA ALA A 95 -4.62 -7.15 2.54
C ALA A 95 -3.79 -6.66 3.73
N GLU A 96 -4.47 -6.22 4.78
CA GLU A 96 -3.84 -5.70 5.99
C GLU A 96 -2.72 -6.64 6.48
N ALA A 97 -1.57 -6.05 6.83
CA ALA A 97 -0.41 -6.78 7.30
C ALA A 97 -0.43 -6.84 8.84
N SER A 98 0.11 -7.92 9.41
CA SER A 98 0.21 -8.07 10.87
C SER A 98 1.13 -7.03 11.54
N GLY A 99 2.04 -6.41 10.79
CA GLY A 99 2.97 -5.41 11.30
C GLY A 99 4.03 -5.00 10.27
N TYR A 100 5.05 -4.26 10.72
CA TYR A 100 6.14 -3.78 9.87
C TYR A 100 7.19 -4.85 9.54
N ASP A 101 7.15 -6.01 10.20
CA ASP A 101 8.08 -7.13 9.99
C ASP A 101 7.55 -8.15 8.97
N ALA A 102 6.34 -7.94 8.45
CA ALA A 102 5.80 -8.79 7.41
C ALA A 102 6.65 -8.69 6.13
N THR A 103 7.01 -9.83 5.55
CA THR A 103 7.92 -9.93 4.40
C THR A 103 7.21 -10.20 3.07
N THR A 104 5.94 -10.60 3.12
CA THR A 104 5.12 -10.90 1.94
C THR A 104 3.66 -10.54 2.18
N PRO A 105 2.96 -9.94 1.19
CA PRO A 105 1.53 -9.69 1.29
C PRO A 105 0.72 -10.99 1.16
N THR A 106 -0.30 -11.16 1.99
CA THR A 106 -1.20 -12.33 1.94
C THR A 106 -2.14 -12.30 0.74
N LYS A 107 -2.52 -11.10 0.27
CA LYS A 107 -3.35 -10.90 -0.92
C LYS A 107 -3.08 -9.54 -1.54
N VAL A 108 -2.75 -9.50 -2.82
CA VAL A 108 -2.54 -8.24 -3.56
C VAL A 108 -3.85 -7.74 -4.17
N TYR A 109 -4.08 -6.44 -4.05
CA TYR A 109 -5.25 -5.74 -4.56
C TYR A 109 -4.94 -4.89 -5.79
N GLY A 110 -3.77 -4.26 -5.82
CA GLY A 110 -3.34 -3.45 -6.96
C GLY A 110 -1.85 -3.13 -6.90
N THR A 111 -1.28 -2.90 -8.07
CA THR A 111 0.15 -2.61 -8.26
C THR A 111 0.27 -1.38 -9.16
N SER A 112 1.15 -0.45 -8.81
CA SER A 112 1.41 0.73 -9.62
C SER A 112 2.33 0.41 -10.80
N SER A 113 2.46 1.37 -11.72
CA SER A 113 3.64 1.46 -12.58
C SER A 113 4.92 1.60 -11.76
N GLU A 114 6.03 1.24 -12.39
CA GLU A 114 7.35 1.35 -11.79
C GLU A 114 7.77 2.80 -11.54
N PHE A 115 8.54 3.01 -10.48
CA PHE A 115 9.23 4.26 -10.19
C PHE A 115 10.65 4.00 -9.70
N HIS A 116 11.53 4.96 -9.97
CA HIS A 116 12.95 4.84 -9.67
C HIS A 116 13.26 5.61 -8.39
N VAL A 117 13.79 4.90 -7.38
CA VAL A 117 14.30 5.50 -6.14
C VAL A 117 15.82 5.56 -6.24
N LYS A 118 16.39 6.76 -6.09
CA LYS A 118 17.84 6.99 -6.13
C LYS A 118 18.38 7.16 -4.70
N ILE A 119 19.68 6.90 -4.52
CA ILE A 119 20.36 7.11 -3.22
C ILE A 119 20.20 8.57 -2.76
N THR A 120 20.25 9.50 -3.70
CA THR A 120 20.07 10.94 -3.44
C THR A 120 18.69 11.29 -2.87
N ASP A 121 17.70 10.41 -2.98
CA ASP A 121 16.32 10.67 -2.54
C ASP A 121 16.13 10.47 -1.02
N PHE A 122 17.18 10.02 -0.32
CA PHE A 122 17.19 9.80 1.14
C PHE A 122 17.91 10.90 1.93
N GLU A 123 18.92 11.55 1.34
CA GLU A 123 19.85 12.46 2.04
C GLU A 123 19.28 13.88 2.16
N THR A 124 18.86 14.33 3.34
CA THR A 124 18.42 15.71 3.61
C THR A 124 19.49 16.76 3.32
#